data_AF-A0A8B9S0R0-F1
#
_entry.id   AF-A0A8B9S0R0-F1
#
_cell.length_a   1.000
_cell.length_b   1.000
_cell.length_c   1.000
_cell.angle_alpha   90.00
_cell.angle_beta   90.00
_cell.angle_gamma   90.00
#
_symmetry.space_group_name_H-M   'P 1'
#
loop_
_entity.id
_entity.type
_entity.pdbx_description
1 polymer ?
#
loop_
_entity_poly.entity_id
_entity_poly.type
_entity_poly.pdbx_seq_one_letter_code
_entity_poly.pdbx_strand_id
1 'polypeptide(L)'
;KPRFVIKSTGQSGSHSRLTLNVSNRKELSAAQLSKLPLESQIEELSTRLVIQLDENDALKAALETTVRKKEEDFKLYQDTMDQVKDIFLQAIRQQKQETS
;
A
#
# COMPACT_ATOMS: atom_id res chain seq x y z
N LYS A 1 1.03 28.56 -33.03
CA LYS A 1 0.91 27.12 -32.69
C LYS A 1 1.72 26.85 -31.41
N PRO A 2 1.11 26.69 -30.24
CA PRO A 2 1.83 26.27 -29.05
C PRO A 2 1.97 24.73 -29.03
N ARG A 3 3.17 24.26 -28.71
CA ARG A 3 3.54 22.85 -28.58
C ARG A 3 3.40 22.47 -27.10
N PHE A 4 2.39 21.69 -26.77
CA PHE A 4 2.26 21.11 -25.43
C PHE A 4 3.23 19.94 -25.29
N VAL A 5 4.17 20.06 -24.35
CA VAL A 5 5.05 18.95 -23.96
C VAL A 5 4.43 18.32 -22.72
N ILE A 6 3.84 17.14 -22.89
CA ILE A 6 3.37 16.33 -21.76
C ILE A 6 4.61 15.70 -21.13
N LYS A 7 5.03 16.19 -19.97
CA LYS A 7 6.00 15.51 -19.13
C LYS A 7 5.27 14.35 -18.45
N SER A 8 5.35 13.15 -19.02
CA SER A 8 4.91 11.95 -18.34
C SER A 8 5.86 11.69 -17.17
N THR A 9 5.45 12.05 -15.95
CA THR A 9 6.04 11.45 -14.75
C THR A 9 5.53 10.02 -14.71
N GLY A 10 6.25 9.14 -15.41
CA GLY A 10 6.13 7.70 -15.25
C GLY A 10 6.35 7.41 -13.78
N GLN A 11 5.25 7.12 -13.09
CA GLN A 11 5.23 6.60 -11.74
C GLN A 11 6.02 5.29 -11.83
N SER A 12 7.28 5.33 -11.41
CA SER A 12 8.02 4.12 -11.06
C SER A 12 7.28 3.58 -9.85
N GLY A 13 6.23 2.79 -10.13
CA GLY A 13 5.61 1.90 -9.18
C GLY A 13 6.69 0.93 -8.78
N SER A 14 7.48 1.34 -7.79
CA SER A 14 8.46 0.52 -7.13
C SER A 14 7.64 -0.65 -6.60
N HIS A 15 7.68 -1.78 -7.33
CA HIS A 15 7.32 -3.07 -6.80
C HIS A 15 8.34 -3.34 -5.70
N SER A 16 8.13 -2.69 -4.56
CA SER A 16 8.74 -3.06 -3.30
C SER A 16 8.24 -4.48 -3.08
N ARG A 17 9.08 -5.45 -3.47
CA ARG A 17 8.95 -6.80 -2.97
C ARG A 17 8.96 -6.62 -1.48
N LEU A 18 7.78 -6.64 -0.87
CA LEU A 18 7.61 -6.67 0.57
C LEU A 18 8.21 -8.00 0.99
N THR A 19 9.53 -8.03 1.13
CA THR A 19 10.22 -9.02 1.93
C THR A 19 9.68 -8.76 3.33
N LEU A 20 8.63 -9.48 3.69
CA LEU A 20 8.20 -9.63 5.08
C LEU A 20 9.40 -10.19 5.82
N ASN A 21 10.25 -9.29 6.32
CA ASN A 21 11.33 -9.65 7.23
C ASN A 21 10.64 -9.97 8.56
N VAL A 22 10.08 -11.17 8.62
CA VAL A 22 9.61 -11.80 9.85
C VAL A 22 10.88 -12.05 10.67
N SER A 23 11.09 -11.17 11.65
CA SER A 23 12.10 -11.31 12.70
C SER A 23 13.55 -11.11 12.28
N ASN A 24 13.95 -9.85 12.06
CA ASN A 24 15.34 -9.43 12.27
C ASN A 24 15.68 -9.27 13.78
N ARG A 25 14.82 -9.75 14.69
CA ARG A 25 15.07 -9.73 16.13
C ARG A 25 16.04 -10.85 16.49
N LYS A 26 17.02 -10.51 17.32
CA LYS A 26 18.03 -11.42 17.86
C LYS A 26 17.40 -12.30 18.95
N GLU A 27 16.44 -13.10 18.56
CA GLU A 27 15.74 -14.05 19.42
C GLU A 27 16.64 -15.24 19.74
N LEU A 28 16.57 -15.75 20.98
CA LEU A 28 17.23 -17.01 21.31
C LEU A 28 16.70 -18.11 20.41
N SER A 29 17.61 -18.86 19.79
CA SER A 29 17.27 -20.06 19.05
C SER A 29 16.64 -21.11 19.99
N ALA A 30 15.86 -22.04 19.45
CA ALA A 30 15.25 -23.11 20.23
C ALA A 30 16.29 -23.90 21.06
N ALA A 31 17.49 -24.13 20.51
CA ALA A 31 18.58 -24.82 21.19
C ALA A 31 19.24 -24.01 22.32
N GLN A 32 19.11 -22.67 22.31
CA GLN A 32 19.54 -21.82 23.42
C GLN A 32 18.46 -21.75 24.49
N LEU A 33 17.20 -21.65 24.07
CA LEU A 33 16.05 -21.59 24.96
C LEU A 33 15.92 -22.87 25.80
N SER A 34 16.12 -24.04 25.19
CA SER A 34 16.01 -25.34 25.87
C SER A 34 17.04 -25.57 26.99
N LYS A 35 18.08 -24.73 27.07
CA LYS A 35 19.10 -24.79 28.13
C LYS A 35 18.71 -24.00 29.38
N LEU A 36 17.64 -23.20 29.30
CA LEU A 36 17.12 -22.41 30.41
C LEU A 36 16.17 -23.25 31.28
N PRO A 37 15.97 -22.87 32.55
CA PRO A 37 14.88 -23.40 33.37
C PRO A 37 13.52 -23.27 32.67
N LEU A 38 12.59 -24.18 32.96
CA LEU A 38 11.28 -24.23 32.29
C LEU A 38 10.50 -22.92 32.47
N GLU A 39 10.57 -22.33 33.65
CA GLU A 39 9.91 -21.07 33.97
C GLU A 39 10.40 -19.94 33.05
N SER A 40 11.71 -19.84 32.85
CA SER A 40 12.32 -18.85 31.96
C SER A 40 12.00 -19.11 30.48
N GLN A 41 11.86 -20.37 30.08
CA GLN A 41 11.41 -20.71 28.72
C GLN A 41 9.98 -20.23 28.48
N ILE A 42 9.09 -20.46 29.44
CA ILE A 42 7.69 -20.04 29.37
C ILE A 42 7.57 -18.52 29.33
N GLU A 43 8.31 -17.80 30.18
CA GLU A 43 8.30 -16.34 30.22
C GLU A 43 8.79 -15.72 28.90
N GLU A 44 9.91 -16.22 28.37
CA GLU A 44 10.47 -15.76 27.10
C GLU A 44 9.52 -16.03 25.93
N LEU A 45 8.94 -17.25 25.84
CA LEU A 45 7.98 -17.58 24.79
C LEU A 45 6.69 -16.75 24.89
N SER A 46 6.21 -16.51 26.11
CA SER A 46 5.03 -15.67 26.34
C SER A 46 5.27 -14.24 25.91
N THR A 47 6.44 -13.69 26.25
CA THR A 47 6.84 -12.33 25.83
C THR A 47 6.91 -12.21 24.31
N ARG A 48 7.51 -13.20 23.63
CA ARG A 48 7.55 -13.22 22.16
C ARG A 48 6.17 -13.32 21.54
N LEU A 49 5.28 -14.14 22.12
CA LEU A 49 3.92 -14.29 21.62
C LEU A 49 3.16 -12.97 21.70
N VAL A 50 3.24 -12.24 22.82
CA VAL A 50 2.60 -10.93 22.96
C VAL A 50 3.10 -9.95 21.91
N ILE A 51 4.42 -9.85 21.73
CA ILE A 51 5.02 -8.96 20.73
C ILE A 51 4.54 -9.33 19.32
N GLN A 52 4.47 -10.62 18.99
CA GLN A 52 4.00 -11.08 17.67
C GLN A 52 2.51 -10.80 17.45
N LEU A 53 1.68 -10.89 18.49
CA LEU A 53 0.26 -10.51 18.42
C LEU A 53 0.11 -9.02 18.14
N ASP A 54 0.84 -8.17 18.86
CA ASP A 54 0.82 -6.72 18.68
C ASP A 54 1.27 -6.33 17.26
N GLU A 55 2.34 -6.95 16.75
CA GLU A 55 2.80 -6.73 15.38
C GLU A 55 1.80 -7.21 14.33
N ASN A 56 1.15 -8.35 14.58
CA ASN A 56 0.13 -8.87 13.68
C ASN A 56 -1.07 -7.93 13.58
N ASP A 57 -1.51 -7.39 14.71
CA ASP A 57 -2.63 -6.45 14.77
C ASP A 57 -2.28 -5.10 14.12
N ALA A 58 -1.05 -4.60 14.35
CA ALA A 58 -0.55 -3.42 13.65
C ALA A 58 -0.49 -3.62 12.13
N LEU A 59 -0.04 -4.79 11.67
CA LEU A 59 0.00 -5.13 10.24
C LEU A 59 -1.40 -5.22 9.63
N LYS A 60 -2.36 -5.84 10.33
CA LYS A 60 -3.77 -5.89 9.87
C LYS A 60 -4.35 -4.48 9.73
N ALA A 61 -4.17 -3.61 10.74
CA ALA A 61 -4.66 -2.24 10.70
C ALA A 61 -4.01 -1.42 9.56
N ALA A 62 -2.71 -1.59 9.33
CA ALA A 62 -2.01 -0.95 8.22
C ALA A 62 -2.53 -1.45 6.86
N LEU A 63 -2.80 -2.76 6.73
CA LEU A 63 -3.37 -3.35 5.52
C LEU A 63 -4.77 -2.82 5.23
N GLU A 64 -5.66 -2.79 6.24
CA GLU A 64 -7.02 -2.23 6.10
C GLU A 64 -6.99 -0.76 5.65
N THR A 65 -6.10 0.04 6.27
CA THR A 65 -5.90 1.44 5.88
C THR A 65 -5.40 1.56 4.44
N THR A 66 -4.47 0.70 4.04
CA THR A 66 -3.91 0.68 2.67
C THR A 66 -4.98 0.33 1.64
N VAL A 67 -5.82 -0.66 1.93
CA VAL A 67 -6.94 -1.05 1.06
C VAL A 67 -7.90 0.11 0.89
N ARG A 68 -8.36 0.72 1.99
CA ARG A 68 -9.29 1.86 1.95
C ARG A 68 -8.74 3.02 1.12
N LYS A 69 -7.49 3.41 1.35
CA LYS A 69 -6.84 4.50 0.61
C LYS A 69 -6.78 4.19 -0.89
N LYS A 70 -6.47 2.94 -1.25
CA LYS A 70 -6.42 2.52 -2.66
C LYS A 70 -7.80 2.57 -3.32
N GLU A 71 -8.86 2.20 -2.59
CA GLU A 71 -10.25 2.30 -3.08
C GLU A 71 -10.65 3.76 -3.32
N GLU A 72 -10.29 4.67 -2.40
CA GLU A 72 -10.51 6.11 -2.55
C GLU A 72 -9.76 6.67 -3.77
N ASP A 73 -8.48 6.31 -3.95
CA ASP A 73 -7.68 6.71 -5.11
C ASP A 73 -8.29 6.21 -6.43
N PHE A 74 -8.79 4.98 -6.44
CA PHE A 74 -9.42 4.40 -7.63
C PHE A 74 -10.74 5.10 -7.99
N LYS A 75 -11.54 5.43 -6.97
CA LYS A 75 -12.78 6.21 -7.16
C LYS A 75 -12.47 7.59 -7.74
N LEU A 76 -11.49 8.31 -7.17
CA LEU A 76 -11.08 9.62 -7.67
C LEU A 76 -10.59 9.55 -9.13
N TYR A 77 -9.82 8.51 -9.47
CA TYR A 77 -9.38 8.28 -10.83
C TYR A 77 -10.56 8.09 -11.79
N GLN A 78 -11.55 7.28 -11.41
CA GLN A 78 -12.74 7.04 -12.21
C GLN A 78 -13.53 8.34 -12.43
N ASP A 79 -13.80 9.08 -11.35
CA ASP A 79 -14.53 10.35 -11.41
C ASP A 79 -13.81 11.37 -12.32
N THR A 80 -12.49 11.44 -12.23
CA THR A 80 -11.67 12.32 -13.07
C THR A 80 -11.74 11.90 -14.54
N MET A 81 -11.70 10.60 -14.82
CA MET A 81 -11.76 10.09 -16.19
C MET A 81 -13.11 10.39 -16.84
N ASP A 82 -14.20 10.26 -16.08
CA ASP A 82 -15.54 10.59 -16.56
C ASP A 82 -15.66 12.08 -16.87
N GLN A 83 -15.14 12.96 -16.00
CA GLN A 83 -15.10 14.41 -16.28
C GLN A 83 -14.27 14.75 -17.53
N VAL A 84 -13.09 14.16 -17.69
CA VAL A 84 -12.24 14.39 -18.87
C VAL A 84 -12.96 13.95 -20.14
N LYS A 85 -13.65 12.80 -20.10
CA LYS A 85 -14.46 12.30 -21.22
C LYS A 85 -15.58 13.27 -21.57
N ASP A 86 -16.28 13.80 -20.58
CA ASP A 86 -17.37 14.76 -20.80
C ASP A 86 -16.86 16.08 -21.41
N ILE A 87 -15.76 16.62 -20.89
CA ILE A 87 -15.12 17.83 -21.43
C ILE A 87 -14.70 17.59 -22.89
N PHE A 88 -14.10 16.43 -23.18
CA PHE A 88 -13.67 16.08 -24.53
C PHE A 88 -14.86 16.00 -25.50
N LEU A 89 -15.96 15.36 -25.10
CA LEU A 89 -17.17 15.28 -25.91
C LEU A 89 -17.83 16.66 -26.11
N GLN A 90 -17.81 17.52 -25.10
CA GLN A 90 -18.25 18.91 -25.22
C GLN A 90 -17.40 19.67 -26.24
N ALA A 91 -16.07 19.56 -26.18
CA ALA A 91 -15.16 20.21 -27.12
C ALA A 91 -15.40 19.76 -28.57
N ILE A 92 -15.67 18.46 -28.81
CA ILE A 92 -16.03 17.95 -30.15
C ILE A 92 -17.34 18.57 -30.64
N ARG A 93 -18.36 18.66 -29.78
CA ARG A 93 -19.66 19.28 -30.15
C ARG A 93 -19.49 20.75 -30.50
N GLN A 94 -18.70 21.48 -29.71
CA GLN A 94 -18.41 22.89 -29.94
C GLN A 94 -17.67 23.09 -31.27
N GLN A 95 -16.62 22.30 -31.54
CA GLN A 95 -15.89 22.37 -32.81
C GLN A 95 -16.83 22.17 -34.00
N LYS A 96 -17.72 21.17 -33.95
CA LYS A 96 -18.67 20.89 -35.04
C LYS A 96 -19.63 22.06 -35.28
N GLN A 97 -20.07 22.74 -34.22
CA GLN A 97 -20.95 23.91 -34.33
C GLN A 97 -20.22 25.13 -34.89
N GLU A 98 -18.95 25.32 -34.53
CA GLU A 98 -18.11 26.44 -35.03
C GLU A 98 -17.68 26.26 -36.49
N THR A 99 -17.59 25.02 -36.96
CA THR A 99 -17.21 24.71 -38.35
C THR A 99 -18.40 24.54 -39.31
N SER A 100 -19.64 24.73 -38.82
CA SER A 100 -20.86 24.62 -39.63
C SER A 100 -21.44 25.99 -39.98
#